data_AF-A0AAN8L6I9-F1
#
_entry.id   AF-A0AAN8L6I9-F1
#
_cell.length_a   1.000
_cell.length_b   1.000
_cell.length_c   1.000
_cell.angle_alpha   90.00
_cell.angle_beta   90.00
_cell.angle_gamma   90.00
#
_symmetry.space_group_name_H-M   'P 1'
#
loop_
_entity.id
_entity.type
_entity.pdbx_description
1 polymer ?
#
loop_
_entity_poly.entity_id
_entity_poly.type
_entity_poly.pdbx_seq_one_letter_code
_entity_poly.pdbx_strand_id
1 'polypeptide(L)'
;MKRFYTYTLLPAESFFHTVLENSAHCESMVDNNLRITNWNRKLGCKCQYKHIVDWCGCSPNDFKPADFHRFQQTTRPTFFARKFEASVNQEIVNQLDGYLFGPMPQGTPGLQAYWESAFDEADGVATLSDTQLTHYHAFARMGLTRAAASLQGDPKDDSCRYFPMGHPVSVHLYFQSDQFQGYLVKHHATNLATSKLETLETWVMPRKTYKVASPPSTFNRLQFAEIGTEWDAKERMFRNFGGLMGPMDETVGMQRWSKGPNVTVTVVWIDPTNVIAATYDILIDASAEYTHYRPPLNQPLRPGVWTIRVLHHWSPVAETRFLISPLAYMKHQPIRQEDTLKLHNGPAKNSYMEQSFHGLNPVLNIPVHLGQVEQAKRNAVLTGPALEHWVDGLVGAMWEAGDVCSTSMTGGPGTSCPVMQACAKTPWSSLSPDPKSQLVPPHADGHIR
;
A
#
# COMPACT_ATOMS: atom_id res chain seq x y z
N MET A 1 29.22 -33.27 8.75
CA MET A 1 28.59 -31.93 8.78
C MET A 1 27.53 -31.72 7.71
N LYS A 2 27.79 -31.90 6.40
CA LYS A 2 26.77 -31.69 5.33
C LYS A 2 25.41 -32.35 5.60
N ARG A 3 25.39 -33.66 5.91
CA ARG A 3 24.15 -34.41 6.23
C ARG A 3 23.39 -33.88 7.46
N PHE A 4 24.11 -33.40 8.48
CA PHE A 4 23.49 -32.83 9.69
C PHE A 4 22.77 -31.52 9.35
N TYR A 5 23.44 -30.64 8.62
CA TYR A 5 22.91 -29.32 8.25
C TYR A 5 21.82 -29.33 7.18
N THR A 6 21.61 -30.45 6.48
CA THR A 6 20.42 -30.67 5.63
C THR A 6 19.11 -30.55 6.42
N TYR A 7 19.13 -30.86 7.72
CA TYR A 7 17.94 -30.90 8.60
C TYR A 7 18.03 -29.91 9.76
N THR A 8 18.78 -28.81 9.59
CA THR A 8 19.02 -27.81 10.64
C THR A 8 18.35 -26.49 10.28
N LEU A 9 17.72 -25.82 11.26
CA LEU A 9 17.18 -24.47 11.11
C LEU A 9 18.31 -23.44 10.98
N LEU A 10 18.15 -22.45 10.10
CA LEU A 10 19.16 -21.41 9.81
C LEU A 10 20.57 -22.00 9.58
N PRO A 11 20.72 -22.98 8.68
CA PRO A 11 21.93 -23.80 8.61
C PRO A 11 23.17 -22.98 8.22
N ALA A 12 22.99 -21.95 7.40
CA ALA A 12 24.07 -21.06 6.96
C ALA A 12 24.65 -20.20 8.11
N GLU A 13 23.93 -20.03 9.22
CA GLU A 13 24.39 -19.22 10.35
C GLU A 13 25.43 -19.96 11.22
N SER A 14 25.61 -21.28 11.08
CA SER A 14 26.63 -22.04 11.84
C SER A 14 27.42 -23.07 11.04
N PHE A 15 26.93 -23.58 9.90
CA PHE A 15 27.63 -24.59 9.12
C PHE A 15 29.07 -24.20 8.78
N PHE A 16 29.27 -22.99 8.26
CA PHE A 16 30.60 -22.54 7.82
C PHE A 16 31.54 -22.30 8.99
N HIS A 17 31.05 -21.76 10.11
CA HIS A 17 31.82 -21.61 11.34
C HIS A 17 32.30 -22.97 11.86
N THR A 18 31.36 -23.92 12.03
CA THR A 18 31.65 -25.27 12.52
C THR A 18 32.65 -26.01 11.62
N VAL A 19 32.49 -25.92 10.30
CA VAL A 19 33.41 -26.57 9.36
C VAL A 19 34.79 -25.90 9.40
N LEU A 20 34.86 -24.56 9.33
CA LEU A 20 36.14 -23.84 9.28
C LEU A 20 36.99 -24.09 10.52
N GLU A 21 36.38 -23.92 11.70
CA GLU A 21 37.05 -24.09 13.01
C GLU A 21 37.56 -25.52 13.24
N ASN A 22 36.92 -26.52 12.64
CA ASN A 22 37.30 -27.94 12.77
C ASN A 22 38.00 -28.51 11.53
N SER A 23 38.42 -27.66 10.60
CA SER A 23 39.12 -28.06 9.38
C SER A 23 40.62 -27.80 9.45
N ALA A 24 41.36 -28.29 8.45
CA ALA A 24 42.76 -27.94 8.24
C ALA A 24 43.01 -26.43 7.96
N HIS A 25 41.96 -25.62 7.82
CA HIS A 25 42.02 -24.18 7.55
C HIS A 25 41.66 -23.31 8.76
N CYS A 26 41.61 -23.87 9.98
CA CYS A 26 41.17 -23.18 11.20
C CYS A 26 41.97 -21.89 11.49
N GLU A 27 43.26 -21.84 11.14
CA GLU A 27 44.11 -20.65 11.31
C GLU A 27 43.81 -19.50 10.32
N SER A 28 42.92 -19.72 9.35
CA SER A 28 42.53 -18.68 8.36
C SER A 28 41.28 -17.90 8.75
N MET A 29 40.66 -18.22 9.89
CA MET A 29 39.46 -17.51 10.35
C MET A 29 39.79 -16.09 10.82
N VAL A 30 39.08 -15.13 10.23
CA VAL A 30 38.99 -13.76 10.75
C VAL A 30 37.58 -13.57 11.29
N ASP A 31 37.45 -13.27 12.59
CA ASP A 31 36.17 -13.04 13.25
C ASP A 31 35.59 -11.64 12.91
N ASN A 32 35.42 -11.39 11.62
CA ASN A 32 34.74 -10.22 11.08
C ASN A 32 34.24 -10.52 9.67
N ASN A 33 32.92 -10.55 9.48
CA ASN A 33 32.31 -10.78 8.17
C ASN A 33 32.30 -9.52 7.27
N LEU A 34 32.89 -8.41 7.73
CA LEU A 34 32.97 -7.12 7.03
C LEU A 34 31.61 -6.45 6.77
N ARG A 35 30.59 -6.79 7.57
CA ARG A 35 29.22 -6.26 7.42
C ARG A 35 28.78 -5.38 8.59
N ILE A 36 27.95 -4.39 8.29
CA ILE A 36 27.09 -3.72 9.28
C ILE A 36 25.68 -4.28 9.13
N THR A 37 25.16 -4.94 10.16
CA THR A 37 23.78 -5.43 10.19
C THR A 37 22.98 -4.62 11.19
N ASN A 38 21.89 -3.99 10.75
CA ASN A 38 21.11 -3.05 11.56
C ASN A 38 20.16 -3.76 12.54
N TRP A 39 20.70 -4.43 13.55
CA TRP A 39 19.91 -5.11 14.57
C TRP A 39 19.29 -4.12 15.57
N ASN A 40 17.96 -4.05 15.60
CA ASN A 40 17.22 -3.43 16.70
C ASN A 40 16.19 -4.43 17.24
N ARG A 41 16.58 -5.18 18.27
CA ARG A 41 15.75 -6.29 18.81
C ARG A 41 14.38 -5.85 19.33
N LYS A 42 14.23 -4.60 19.77
CA LYS A 42 12.93 -4.07 20.24
C LYS A 42 11.87 -4.05 19.14
N LEU A 43 12.30 -3.90 17.89
CA LEU A 43 11.44 -3.87 16.69
C LEU A 43 11.53 -5.15 15.88
N GLY A 44 12.73 -5.69 15.66
CA GLY A 44 12.97 -6.81 14.73
C GLY A 44 12.67 -8.22 15.25
N CYS A 45 12.46 -8.40 16.56
CA CYS A 45 12.18 -9.71 17.19
C CYS A 45 10.69 -9.82 17.58
N LYS A 46 9.82 -10.11 16.62
CA LYS A 46 8.35 -10.20 16.84
C LYS A 46 7.77 -11.59 16.58
N CYS A 47 8.64 -12.59 16.37
CA CYS A 47 8.23 -13.95 15.98
C CYS A 47 7.33 -13.95 14.72
N GLN A 48 7.59 -13.03 13.79
CA GLN A 48 6.78 -12.80 12.60
C GLN A 48 6.75 -13.98 11.62
N TYR A 49 7.74 -14.89 11.69
CA TYR A 49 7.87 -16.04 10.81
C TYR A 49 7.26 -17.34 11.37
N LYS A 50 6.48 -17.26 12.46
CA LYS A 50 5.87 -18.44 13.10
C LYS A 50 4.97 -19.28 12.17
N HIS A 51 4.42 -18.66 11.12
CA HIS A 51 3.61 -19.34 10.11
C HIS A 51 4.45 -20.06 9.03
N ILE A 52 5.78 -19.85 9.01
CA ILE A 52 6.71 -20.45 8.04
C ILE A 52 7.60 -21.49 8.73
N VAL A 53 8.03 -21.22 9.97
CA VAL A 53 8.92 -22.09 10.74
C VAL A 53 8.41 -22.26 12.18
N ASP A 54 8.63 -23.44 12.74
CA ASP A 54 8.29 -23.77 14.13
C ASP A 54 9.30 -23.19 15.15
N TRP A 55 9.66 -21.93 14.96
CA TRP A 55 10.62 -21.20 15.80
C TRP A 55 10.35 -19.70 15.77
N CYS A 56 10.85 -18.97 16.76
CA CYS A 56 10.83 -17.51 16.74
C CYS A 56 12.18 -16.96 16.28
N GLY A 57 12.18 -16.24 15.16
CA GLY A 57 13.33 -15.53 14.63
C GLY A 57 13.29 -14.02 14.86
N CYS A 58 14.38 -13.36 14.50
CA CYS A 58 14.49 -11.91 14.40
C CYS A 58 14.96 -11.52 12.99
N SER A 59 14.68 -10.29 12.57
CA SER A 59 15.23 -9.73 11.33
C SER A 59 15.80 -8.33 11.58
N PRO A 60 16.89 -7.91 10.90
CA PRO A 60 17.41 -6.56 10.98
C PRO A 60 16.40 -5.52 10.46
N ASN A 61 16.47 -4.32 11.00
CA ASN A 61 15.70 -3.17 10.54
C ASN A 61 16.30 -2.56 9.27
N ASP A 62 15.48 -1.80 8.57
CA ASP A 62 15.96 -0.98 7.46
C ASP A 62 16.69 0.26 7.98
N PHE A 63 17.77 0.66 7.32
CA PHE A 63 18.46 1.91 7.64
C PHE A 63 17.60 3.13 7.30
N LYS A 64 17.86 4.24 8.02
CA LYS A 64 17.22 5.54 7.82
C LYS A 64 18.29 6.64 7.69
N PRO A 65 17.94 7.88 7.26
CA PRO A 65 18.90 8.97 7.10
C PRO A 65 19.73 9.24 8.37
N ALA A 66 19.11 9.11 9.56
CA ALA A 66 19.77 9.27 10.85
C ALA A 66 20.91 8.25 11.10
N ASP A 67 20.90 7.12 10.41
CA ASP A 67 21.91 6.07 10.55
C ASP A 67 23.17 6.31 9.71
N PHE A 68 23.20 7.31 8.83
CA PHE A 68 24.28 7.50 7.86
C PHE A 68 25.69 7.52 8.49
N HIS A 69 25.84 8.20 9.63
CA HIS A 69 27.09 8.29 10.38
C HIS A 69 27.69 6.91 10.75
N ARG A 70 26.86 5.86 10.83
CA ARG A 70 27.29 4.50 11.18
C ARG A 70 28.10 3.85 10.07
N PHE A 71 27.97 4.31 8.81
CA PHE A 71 28.75 3.81 7.68
C PHE A 71 30.18 4.36 7.65
N GLN A 72 30.45 5.42 8.42
CA GLN A 72 31.75 6.10 8.47
C GLN A 72 32.60 5.67 9.68
N GLN A 73 32.13 4.67 10.44
CA GLN A 73 32.88 4.14 11.59
C GLN A 73 34.21 3.53 11.15
N THR A 74 35.26 3.71 11.96
CA THR A 74 36.61 3.17 11.70
C THR A 74 37.07 2.15 12.74
N THR A 75 36.16 1.69 13.62
CA THR A 75 36.47 0.75 14.71
C THR A 75 36.85 -0.64 14.21
N ARG A 76 36.29 -1.07 13.06
CA ARG A 76 36.63 -2.31 12.36
C ARG A 76 36.37 -2.15 10.86
N PRO A 77 37.08 -2.89 9.99
CA PRO A 77 36.83 -2.83 8.55
C PRO A 77 35.44 -3.38 8.21
N THR A 78 34.68 -2.63 7.40
CA THR A 78 33.35 -2.99 6.91
C THR A 78 33.16 -2.45 5.50
N PHE A 79 32.58 -3.26 4.60
CA PHE A 79 32.42 -2.91 3.18
C PHE A 79 30.99 -3.04 2.65
N PHE A 80 30.09 -3.64 3.44
CA PHE A 80 28.67 -3.73 3.09
C PHE A 80 27.79 -3.54 4.32
N ALA A 81 26.55 -3.10 4.11
CA ALA A 81 25.56 -2.96 5.16
C ALA A 81 24.20 -3.54 4.74
N ARG A 82 23.37 -3.92 5.72
CA ARG A 82 21.97 -4.34 5.49
C ARG A 82 21.06 -4.05 6.70
N LYS A 83 19.76 -3.82 6.51
CA LYS A 83 18.98 -3.87 5.25
C LYS A 83 18.63 -2.47 4.70
N PHE A 84 18.32 -2.41 3.42
CA PHE A 84 17.81 -1.24 2.72
C PHE A 84 16.60 -1.69 1.90
N GLU A 85 15.49 -0.95 2.00
CA GLU A 85 14.27 -1.17 1.24
C GLU A 85 13.80 0.20 0.73
N ALA A 86 13.77 0.41 -0.59
CA ALA A 86 13.46 1.72 -1.17
C ALA A 86 12.02 2.17 -0.91
N SER A 87 11.07 1.21 -0.83
CA SER A 87 9.68 1.45 -0.40
C SER A 87 9.53 1.78 1.10
N VAL A 88 10.62 1.65 1.89
CA VAL A 88 10.67 1.99 3.32
C VAL A 88 11.44 3.29 3.58
N ASN A 89 12.61 3.46 2.94
CA ASN A 89 13.35 4.72 2.87
C ASN A 89 14.42 4.65 1.77
N GLN A 90 14.22 5.38 0.68
CA GLN A 90 15.18 5.52 -0.40
C GLN A 90 16.20 6.63 -0.13
N GLU A 91 15.86 7.64 0.68
CA GLU A 91 16.77 8.77 0.95
C GLU A 91 18.15 8.29 1.43
N ILE A 92 18.22 7.34 2.38
CA ILE A 92 19.49 6.80 2.87
C ILE A 92 20.27 6.04 1.79
N VAL A 93 19.57 5.40 0.84
CA VAL A 93 20.20 4.70 -0.29
C VAL A 93 20.85 5.72 -1.22
N ASN A 94 20.13 6.79 -1.56
CA ASN A 94 20.63 7.87 -2.38
C ASN A 94 21.81 8.60 -1.72
N GLN A 95 21.75 8.86 -0.41
CA GLN A 95 22.85 9.46 0.35
C GLN A 95 24.10 8.56 0.32
N LEU A 96 23.95 7.25 0.50
CA LEU A 96 25.06 6.31 0.49
C LEU A 96 25.69 6.18 -0.91
N ASP A 97 24.89 6.07 -1.97
CA ASP A 97 25.39 6.02 -3.34
C ASP A 97 26.14 7.32 -3.71
N GLY A 98 25.52 8.47 -3.42
CA GLY A 98 26.12 9.78 -3.70
C GLY A 98 27.41 10.03 -2.90
N TYR A 99 27.53 9.48 -1.69
CA TYR A 99 28.75 9.54 -0.90
C TYR A 99 29.88 8.67 -1.46
N LEU A 100 29.56 7.46 -1.95
CA LEU A 100 30.54 6.51 -2.45
C LEU A 100 31.04 6.86 -3.87
N PHE A 101 30.14 7.30 -4.74
CA PHE A 101 30.40 7.43 -6.18
C PHE A 101 30.19 8.86 -6.72
N GLY A 102 29.94 9.83 -5.83
CA GLY A 102 29.62 11.20 -6.19
C GLY A 102 28.15 11.38 -6.63
N PRO A 103 27.61 12.61 -6.60
CA PRO A 103 26.23 12.87 -6.98
C PRO A 103 26.02 12.69 -8.50
N MET A 104 24.82 12.27 -8.88
CA MET A 104 24.38 12.30 -10.29
C MET A 104 24.30 13.75 -10.80
N PRO A 105 24.42 13.99 -12.13
CA PRO A 105 24.32 15.32 -12.71
C PRO A 105 23.07 16.10 -12.29
N GLN A 106 23.21 17.42 -12.17
CA GLN A 106 22.07 18.27 -11.83
C GLN A 106 20.98 18.17 -12.90
N GLY A 107 19.74 17.94 -12.47
CA GLY A 107 18.59 17.78 -13.37
C GLY A 107 18.35 16.35 -13.86
N THR A 108 19.13 15.36 -13.40
CA THR A 108 18.81 13.94 -13.65
C THR A 108 17.40 13.62 -13.14
N PRO A 109 16.48 13.12 -13.99
CA PRO A 109 15.13 12.77 -13.58
C PRO A 109 15.10 11.52 -12.69
N GLY A 110 14.01 11.29 -11.99
CA GLY A 110 13.77 10.05 -11.25
C GLY A 110 14.60 9.82 -9.98
N LEU A 111 15.55 10.72 -9.63
CA LEU A 111 16.43 10.52 -8.46
C LEU A 111 15.67 10.36 -7.14
N GLN A 112 14.57 11.09 -6.96
CA GLN A 112 13.71 11.02 -5.79
C GLN A 112 12.47 10.13 -5.99
N ALA A 113 12.33 9.53 -7.16
CA ALA A 113 11.22 8.63 -7.47
C ALA A 113 11.65 7.18 -7.28
N TYR A 114 10.70 6.31 -6.94
CA TYR A 114 10.87 4.86 -6.94
C TYR A 114 9.61 4.20 -7.47
N TRP A 115 9.81 3.23 -8.37
CA TRP A 115 8.77 2.42 -8.96
C TRP A 115 9.01 0.95 -8.60
N GLU A 116 8.00 0.30 -8.04
CA GLU A 116 8.05 -1.11 -7.68
C GLU A 116 6.91 -1.84 -8.38
N SER A 117 7.22 -2.80 -9.26
CA SER A 117 6.19 -3.61 -9.93
C SER A 117 5.51 -4.51 -8.90
N ALA A 118 4.18 -4.39 -8.80
CA ALA A 118 3.33 -5.19 -7.94
C ALA A 118 2.57 -6.28 -8.72
N PHE A 119 2.49 -6.15 -10.04
CA PHE A 119 1.85 -7.12 -10.94
C PHE A 119 2.37 -6.93 -12.36
N ASP A 120 2.61 -8.05 -13.05
CA ASP A 120 2.92 -8.10 -14.47
C ASP A 120 2.06 -9.15 -15.18
N GLU A 121 1.61 -8.87 -16.40
CA GLU A 121 0.72 -9.76 -17.18
C GLU A 121 1.31 -11.16 -17.38
N ALA A 122 2.65 -11.27 -17.46
CA ALA A 122 3.34 -12.54 -17.65
C ALA A 122 3.08 -13.53 -16.49
N ASP A 123 2.80 -13.05 -15.28
CA ASP A 123 2.48 -13.87 -14.12
C ASP A 123 1.03 -14.41 -14.18
N GLY A 124 0.19 -13.78 -14.99
CA GLY A 124 -1.23 -14.10 -15.14
C GLY A 124 -2.10 -13.58 -14.00
N VAL A 125 -3.34 -13.21 -14.34
CA VAL A 125 -4.31 -12.57 -13.43
C VAL A 125 -4.65 -13.42 -12.20
N ALA A 126 -4.45 -14.74 -12.27
CA ALA A 126 -4.68 -15.66 -11.16
C ALA A 126 -3.78 -15.40 -9.93
N THR A 127 -2.67 -14.67 -10.10
CA THR A 127 -1.77 -14.28 -8.99
C THR A 127 -2.32 -13.13 -8.14
N LEU A 128 -3.24 -12.34 -8.69
CA LEU A 128 -3.91 -11.26 -7.96
C LEU A 128 -4.98 -11.83 -7.02
N SER A 129 -5.25 -11.13 -5.92
CA SER A 129 -6.51 -11.34 -5.19
C SER A 129 -7.70 -10.74 -5.96
N ASP A 130 -8.91 -11.25 -5.71
CA ASP A 130 -10.14 -10.66 -6.27
C ASP A 130 -10.33 -9.18 -5.87
N THR A 131 -9.85 -8.82 -4.67
CA THR A 131 -9.80 -7.43 -4.18
C THR A 131 -8.90 -6.56 -5.05
N GLN A 132 -7.64 -6.98 -5.28
CA GLN A 132 -6.70 -6.24 -6.11
C GLN A 132 -7.20 -6.13 -7.54
N LEU A 133 -7.68 -7.23 -8.13
CA LEU A 133 -8.24 -7.24 -9.48
C LEU A 133 -9.38 -6.21 -9.60
N THR A 134 -10.33 -6.22 -8.67
CA THR A 134 -11.46 -5.27 -8.66
C THR A 134 -10.97 -3.82 -8.59
N HIS A 135 -10.01 -3.50 -7.72
CA HIS A 135 -9.48 -2.14 -7.59
C HIS A 135 -8.70 -1.71 -8.85
N TYR A 136 -7.84 -2.57 -9.39
CA TYR A 136 -7.03 -2.23 -10.57
C TYR A 136 -7.90 -1.98 -11.81
N HIS A 137 -8.99 -2.74 -11.97
CA HIS A 137 -10.01 -2.44 -12.99
C HIS A 137 -10.70 -1.08 -12.76
N ALA A 138 -11.09 -0.78 -11.53
CA ALA A 138 -11.69 0.52 -11.20
C ALA A 138 -10.72 1.69 -11.43
N PHE A 139 -9.44 1.51 -11.12
CA PHE A 139 -8.38 2.49 -11.38
C PHE A 139 -8.16 2.74 -12.87
N ALA A 140 -8.16 1.69 -13.69
CA ALA A 140 -8.10 1.83 -15.15
C ALA A 140 -9.29 2.65 -15.68
N ARG A 141 -10.52 2.30 -15.27
CA ARG A 141 -11.74 3.06 -15.66
C ARG A 141 -11.74 4.50 -15.17
N MET A 142 -11.16 4.77 -13.99
CA MET A 142 -10.98 6.13 -13.47
C MET A 142 -10.08 6.97 -14.39
N GLY A 143 -9.00 6.38 -14.91
CA GLY A 143 -8.14 7.02 -15.91
C GLY A 143 -8.86 7.33 -17.22
N LEU A 144 -9.68 6.40 -17.72
CA LEU A 144 -10.49 6.62 -18.92
C LEU A 144 -11.52 7.73 -18.71
N THR A 145 -12.15 7.79 -17.54
CA THR A 145 -13.08 8.86 -17.17
C THR A 145 -12.38 10.21 -17.13
N ARG A 146 -11.15 10.25 -16.57
CA ARG A 146 -10.32 11.45 -16.59
C ARG A 146 -9.94 11.88 -18.01
N ALA A 147 -9.51 10.96 -18.87
CA ALA A 147 -9.17 11.25 -20.27
C ALA A 147 -10.34 11.94 -20.99
N ALA A 148 -11.54 11.40 -20.83
CA ALA A 148 -12.76 11.97 -21.41
C ALA A 148 -13.09 13.36 -20.84
N ALA A 149 -12.87 13.59 -19.54
CA ALA A 149 -13.13 14.87 -18.88
C ALA A 149 -12.08 15.95 -19.19
N SER A 150 -10.85 15.57 -19.56
CA SER A 150 -9.77 16.51 -19.90
C SER A 150 -9.96 17.21 -21.25
N LEU A 151 -10.82 16.66 -22.11
CA LEU A 151 -11.13 17.26 -23.40
C LEU A 151 -12.12 18.41 -23.22
N GLN A 152 -11.65 19.65 -23.37
CA GLN A 152 -12.52 20.84 -23.37
C GLN A 152 -13.10 21.03 -24.77
N GLY A 153 -14.43 21.04 -24.92
CA GLY A 153 -15.06 21.24 -26.24
C GLY A 153 -16.45 20.63 -26.39
N ASP A 154 -16.76 20.18 -27.61
CA ASP A 154 -18.03 19.55 -27.97
C ASP A 154 -18.25 18.28 -27.15
N PRO A 155 -19.37 18.15 -26.39
CA PRO A 155 -19.72 16.93 -25.67
C PRO A 155 -19.82 15.66 -26.54
N LYS A 156 -19.87 15.80 -27.87
CA LYS A 156 -19.88 14.70 -28.84
C LYS A 156 -18.49 14.32 -29.36
N ASP A 157 -17.43 14.98 -28.91
CA ASP A 157 -16.07 14.61 -29.31
C ASP A 157 -15.62 13.34 -28.58
N ASP A 158 -15.58 12.25 -29.34
CA ASP A 158 -15.21 10.92 -28.84
C ASP A 158 -13.68 10.68 -28.90
N SER A 159 -12.86 11.67 -29.26
CA SER A 159 -11.40 11.52 -29.46
C SER A 159 -10.63 11.14 -28.19
N CYS A 160 -11.19 11.42 -27.01
CA CYS A 160 -10.64 11.02 -25.71
C CYS A 160 -11.57 10.09 -24.92
N ARG A 161 -12.57 9.50 -25.59
CA ARG A 161 -13.46 8.51 -24.98
C ARG A 161 -13.00 7.12 -25.35
N TYR A 162 -13.06 6.23 -24.37
CA TYR A 162 -12.45 4.92 -24.47
C TYR A 162 -13.39 3.85 -23.93
N PHE A 163 -13.30 2.65 -24.51
CA PHE A 163 -13.89 1.44 -23.96
C PHE A 163 -12.77 0.55 -23.38
N PRO A 164 -12.82 0.16 -22.11
CA PRO A 164 -11.78 -0.66 -21.49
C PRO A 164 -11.72 -2.06 -22.13
N MET A 165 -10.51 -2.60 -22.29
CA MET A 165 -10.29 -3.90 -22.93
C MET A 165 -9.42 -4.80 -22.06
N GLY A 166 -9.89 -6.03 -21.83
CA GLY A 166 -9.11 -7.06 -21.12
C GLY A 166 -8.88 -6.73 -19.64
N HIS A 167 -7.75 -7.20 -19.12
CA HIS A 167 -7.31 -6.97 -17.75
C HIS A 167 -6.17 -5.95 -17.71
N PRO A 168 -5.83 -5.38 -16.52
CA PRO A 168 -4.60 -4.62 -16.36
C PRO A 168 -3.38 -5.41 -16.87
N VAL A 169 -2.45 -4.71 -17.50
CA VAL A 169 -1.22 -5.27 -18.09
C VAL A 169 -0.10 -5.28 -17.06
N SER A 170 0.06 -4.18 -16.32
CA SER A 170 1.00 -4.12 -15.20
C SER A 170 0.54 -3.08 -14.19
N VAL A 171 0.98 -3.26 -12.94
CA VAL A 171 0.69 -2.33 -11.85
C VAL A 171 1.97 -2.02 -11.09
N HIS A 172 2.27 -0.74 -10.91
CA HIS A 172 3.40 -0.29 -10.11
C HIS A 172 2.94 0.51 -8.90
N LEU A 173 3.62 0.31 -7.77
CA LEU A 173 3.64 1.29 -6.68
C LEU A 173 4.54 2.45 -7.12
N TYR A 174 4.08 3.68 -6.94
CA TYR A 174 4.85 4.88 -7.21
C TYR A 174 5.14 5.64 -5.92
N PHE A 175 6.42 5.90 -5.66
CA PHE A 175 6.88 6.71 -4.54
C PHE A 175 7.63 7.93 -5.07
N GLN A 176 7.47 9.05 -4.37
CA GLN A 176 8.21 10.28 -4.61
C GLN A 176 8.65 10.83 -3.26
N SER A 177 9.95 11.01 -3.08
CA SER A 177 10.57 11.54 -1.85
C SER A 177 10.11 10.79 -0.60
N ASP A 178 10.24 9.45 -0.62
CA ASP A 178 9.82 8.52 0.44
C ASP A 178 8.32 8.57 0.80
N GLN A 179 7.48 9.14 -0.06
CA GLN A 179 6.03 9.17 0.11
C GLN A 179 5.34 8.37 -0.99
N PHE A 180 4.44 7.49 -0.59
CA PHE A 180 3.58 6.76 -1.51
C PHE A 180 2.64 7.74 -2.25
N GLN A 181 2.74 7.74 -3.58
CA GLN A 181 1.93 8.59 -4.47
C GLN A 181 0.74 7.86 -5.07
N GLY A 182 0.64 6.54 -4.88
CA GLY A 182 -0.44 5.71 -5.40
C GLY A 182 0.03 4.65 -6.38
N TYR A 183 -0.88 4.22 -7.25
CA TYR A 183 -0.64 3.16 -8.23
C TYR A 183 -0.55 3.71 -9.64
N LEU A 184 0.31 3.09 -10.45
CA LEU A 184 0.33 3.25 -11.90
C LEU A 184 -0.24 1.98 -12.51
N VAL A 185 -1.37 2.09 -13.20
CA VAL A 185 -2.05 0.95 -13.82
C VAL A 185 -1.91 1.08 -15.33
N LYS A 186 -1.17 0.17 -15.95
CA LYS A 186 -1.08 0.05 -17.40
C LYS A 186 -2.22 -0.83 -17.90
N HIS A 187 -2.95 -0.39 -18.91
CA HIS A 187 -4.12 -1.10 -19.43
C HIS A 187 -4.36 -0.82 -20.91
N HIS A 188 -5.18 -1.66 -21.53
CA HIS A 188 -5.62 -1.50 -22.91
C HIS A 188 -7.03 -0.90 -22.98
N ALA A 189 -7.25 -0.02 -23.93
CA ALA A 189 -8.56 0.54 -24.19
C ALA A 189 -8.75 0.91 -25.66
N THR A 190 -9.95 0.71 -26.19
CA THR A 190 -10.30 1.09 -27.56
C THR A 190 -10.76 2.54 -27.59
N ASN A 191 -10.06 3.40 -28.33
CA ASN A 191 -10.49 4.78 -28.58
C ASN A 191 -11.77 4.77 -29.44
N LEU A 192 -12.82 5.46 -29.00
CA LEU A 192 -14.13 5.40 -29.64
C LEU A 192 -14.19 6.17 -30.95
N ALA A 193 -13.44 7.27 -31.11
CA ALA A 193 -13.41 8.02 -32.36
C ALA A 193 -12.70 7.27 -33.50
N THR A 194 -11.60 6.57 -33.18
CA THR A 194 -10.79 5.89 -34.21
C THR A 194 -11.00 4.38 -34.26
N SER A 195 -11.71 3.80 -33.29
CA SER A 195 -11.89 2.35 -33.11
C SER A 195 -10.55 1.60 -33.02
N LYS A 196 -9.48 2.27 -32.58
CA LYS A 196 -8.15 1.67 -32.43
C LYS A 196 -7.88 1.32 -30.97
N LEU A 197 -7.22 0.17 -30.77
CA LEU A 197 -6.69 -0.22 -29.47
C LEU A 197 -5.49 0.68 -29.13
N GLU A 198 -5.53 1.31 -27.97
CA GLU A 198 -4.45 2.09 -27.39
C GLU A 198 -4.02 1.46 -26.05
N THR A 199 -2.75 1.63 -25.71
CA THR A 199 -2.20 1.23 -24.41
C THR A 199 -1.91 2.47 -23.61
N LEU A 200 -2.51 2.55 -22.43
CA LEU A 200 -2.45 3.71 -21.55
C LEU A 200 -1.84 3.31 -20.21
N GLU A 201 -1.30 4.28 -19.49
CA GLU A 201 -0.96 4.15 -18.09
C GLU A 201 -1.69 5.23 -17.30
N THR A 202 -2.35 4.84 -16.21
CA THR A 202 -3.11 5.73 -15.34
C THR A 202 -2.44 5.82 -13.98
N TRP A 203 -2.12 7.03 -13.55
CA TRP A 203 -1.72 7.29 -12.17
C TRP A 203 -2.96 7.59 -11.33
N VAL A 204 -3.21 6.75 -10.33
CA VAL A 204 -4.24 6.97 -9.32
C VAL A 204 -3.61 7.22 -7.95
N MET A 205 -4.13 8.19 -7.21
CA MET A 205 -3.61 8.59 -5.91
C MET A 205 -4.71 8.57 -4.85
N PRO A 206 -4.39 8.18 -3.59
CA PRO A 206 -5.38 8.14 -2.52
C PRO A 206 -5.71 9.55 -2.04
N ARG A 207 -6.98 9.80 -1.75
CA ARG A 207 -7.43 11.05 -1.13
C ARG A 207 -7.06 11.08 0.34
N LYS A 208 -6.75 12.26 0.88
CA LYS A 208 -6.52 12.44 2.33
C LYS A 208 -7.81 12.24 3.11
N THR A 209 -7.85 11.25 3.99
CA THR A 209 -9.05 10.87 4.76
C THR A 209 -8.96 11.22 6.24
N TYR A 210 -7.74 11.32 6.78
CA TYR A 210 -7.50 11.71 8.17
C TYR A 210 -7.86 13.18 8.40
N LYS A 211 -8.67 13.43 9.43
CA LYS A 211 -9.12 14.76 9.84
C LYS A 211 -9.04 14.89 11.36
N VAL A 212 -8.44 15.98 11.82
CA VAL A 212 -8.52 16.37 13.24
C VAL A 212 -9.89 17.01 13.49
N ALA A 213 -10.47 16.77 14.66
CA ALA A 213 -11.77 17.32 15.04
C ALA A 213 -11.75 18.86 15.05
N SER A 214 -12.91 19.46 14.75
CA SER A 214 -13.15 20.90 14.83
C SER A 214 -14.34 21.17 15.77
N PRO A 215 -14.19 22.00 16.83
CA PRO A 215 -12.96 22.70 17.22
C PRO A 215 -11.85 21.73 17.68
N PRO A 216 -10.55 22.11 17.52
CA PRO A 216 -9.45 21.26 17.93
C PRO A 216 -9.55 20.91 19.41
N SER A 217 -9.41 19.63 19.73
CA SER A 217 -9.30 19.18 21.11
C SER A 217 -8.06 19.80 21.76
N THR A 218 -8.11 20.06 23.07
CA THR A 218 -6.92 20.40 23.86
C THR A 218 -5.91 19.24 23.90
N PHE A 219 -6.36 18.04 23.53
CA PHE A 219 -5.51 16.86 23.38
C PHE A 219 -4.77 16.85 22.04
N ASN A 220 -3.44 16.94 22.08
CA ASN A 220 -2.58 17.09 20.91
C ASN A 220 -1.56 15.95 20.71
N ARG A 221 -1.66 14.84 21.47
CA ARG A 221 -0.70 13.72 21.33
C ARG A 221 -0.91 12.92 20.05
N LEU A 222 -2.15 12.79 19.56
CA LEU A 222 -2.43 12.05 18.33
C LEU A 222 -1.90 12.82 17.12
N GLN A 223 -0.95 12.22 16.40
CA GLN A 223 -0.37 12.80 15.18
C GLN A 223 -1.10 12.31 13.94
N PHE A 224 -1.43 11.02 13.90
CA PHE A 224 -2.00 10.36 12.72
C PHE A 224 -2.74 9.07 13.10
N ALA A 225 -3.72 8.69 12.31
CA ALA A 225 -4.42 7.40 12.43
C ALA A 225 -4.74 6.85 11.05
N GLU A 226 -4.53 5.54 10.88
CA GLU A 226 -4.66 4.85 9.60
C GLU A 226 -5.18 3.43 9.81
N ILE A 227 -5.98 2.97 8.85
CA ILE A 227 -6.52 1.61 8.81
C ILE A 227 -5.95 0.90 7.59
N GLY A 228 -5.46 -0.31 7.79
CA GLY A 228 -4.90 -1.12 6.71
C GLY A 228 -4.81 -2.59 7.08
N THR A 229 -4.10 -3.34 6.24
CA THR A 229 -3.76 -4.76 6.44
C THR A 229 -2.25 -4.94 6.37
N GLU A 230 -1.75 -6.11 6.79
CA GLU A 230 -0.33 -6.45 6.70
C GLU A 230 0.58 -5.45 7.46
N TRP A 231 0.22 -5.18 8.72
CA TRP A 231 1.03 -4.36 9.60
C TRP A 231 2.43 -4.97 9.84
N ASP A 232 3.46 -4.28 9.37
CA ASP A 232 4.85 -4.59 9.66
C ASP A 232 5.24 -3.92 10.99
N ALA A 233 5.28 -4.70 12.07
CA ALA A 233 5.65 -4.18 13.39
C ALA A 233 7.14 -3.79 13.51
N LYS A 234 8.00 -4.27 12.61
CA LYS A 234 9.43 -3.94 12.58
C LYS A 234 9.64 -2.56 11.98
N GLU A 235 9.02 -2.27 10.83
CA GLU A 235 9.13 -0.98 10.13
C GLU A 235 8.01 0.01 10.47
N ARG A 236 7.00 -0.43 11.23
CA ARG A 236 5.86 0.37 11.73
C ARG A 236 5.05 1.02 10.60
N MET A 237 4.68 0.21 9.61
CA MET A 237 3.89 0.60 8.44
C MET A 237 3.04 -0.55 7.93
N PHE A 238 2.03 -0.27 7.12
CA PHE A 238 1.27 -1.29 6.39
C PHE A 238 1.99 -1.66 5.08
N ARG A 239 2.13 -2.96 4.79
CA ARG A 239 2.69 -3.45 3.52
C ARG A 239 1.68 -3.44 2.38
N ASN A 240 0.38 -3.47 2.70
CA ASN A 240 -0.67 -3.05 1.77
C ASN A 240 -0.69 -1.52 1.68
N PHE A 241 0.24 -0.94 0.92
CA PHE A 241 0.48 0.52 0.83
C PHE A 241 -0.75 1.34 0.46
N GLY A 242 -1.60 0.82 -0.43
CA GLY A 242 -2.85 1.48 -0.82
C GLY A 242 -4.01 1.23 0.12
N GLY A 243 -3.89 0.33 1.09
CA GLY A 243 -5.03 -0.12 1.90
C GLY A 243 -6.16 -0.68 1.04
N LEU A 244 -5.82 -1.42 -0.03
CA LEU A 244 -6.81 -2.06 -0.90
C LEU A 244 -7.46 -3.22 -0.13
N MET A 245 -8.73 -3.08 0.22
CA MET A 245 -9.43 -4.03 1.09
C MET A 245 -10.81 -4.39 0.53
N GLY A 246 -11.16 -5.66 0.68
CA GLY A 246 -12.44 -6.26 0.34
C GLY A 246 -13.19 -6.76 1.57
N PRO A 247 -14.37 -7.38 1.38
CA PRO A 247 -15.28 -7.71 2.49
C PRO A 247 -14.73 -8.77 3.46
N MET A 248 -13.74 -9.55 3.04
CA MET A 248 -13.16 -10.65 3.83
C MET A 248 -11.79 -10.30 4.43
N ASP A 249 -11.35 -9.04 4.33
CA ASP A 249 -10.07 -8.63 4.89
C ASP A 249 -10.14 -8.41 6.41
N GLU A 250 -9.05 -8.75 7.09
CA GLU A 250 -8.86 -8.50 8.51
C GLU A 250 -8.18 -7.15 8.74
N THR A 251 -8.97 -6.15 9.09
CA THR A 251 -8.52 -4.77 9.25
C THR A 251 -7.74 -4.55 10.56
N VAL A 252 -6.73 -3.68 10.50
CA VAL A 252 -5.93 -3.27 11.65
C VAL A 252 -5.95 -1.75 11.73
N GLY A 253 -6.27 -1.22 12.91
CA GLY A 253 -6.19 0.21 13.17
C GLY A 253 -4.91 0.59 13.86
N MET A 254 -4.17 1.54 13.28
CA MET A 254 -2.92 2.08 13.81
C MET A 254 -3.07 3.56 14.17
N GLN A 255 -2.41 3.98 15.25
CA GLN A 255 -2.30 5.37 15.67
C GLN A 255 -0.85 5.71 15.94
N ARG A 256 -0.45 6.92 15.54
CA ARG A 256 0.86 7.51 15.79
C ARG A 256 0.74 8.63 16.82
N TRP A 257 1.66 8.64 17.77
CA TRP A 257 1.63 9.50 18.95
C TRP A 257 2.90 10.30 19.11
N SER A 258 2.78 11.53 19.61
CA SER A 258 3.89 12.25 20.21
C SER A 258 4.11 11.81 21.67
N LYS A 259 5.33 12.05 22.17
CA LYS A 259 5.66 11.84 23.59
C LYS A 259 4.85 12.81 24.46
N GLY A 260 4.41 12.35 25.62
CA GLY A 260 3.59 13.14 26.54
C GLY A 260 3.17 12.34 27.77
N PRO A 261 2.31 12.84 28.67
CA PRO A 261 1.81 12.07 29.81
C PRO A 261 0.91 10.91 29.35
N ASN A 262 0.81 9.86 30.17
CA ASN A 262 -0.08 8.73 29.92
C ASN A 262 -1.53 9.22 29.73
N VAL A 263 -2.22 8.64 28.75
CA VAL A 263 -3.59 9.02 28.41
C VAL A 263 -4.36 7.80 27.94
N THR A 264 -5.66 7.79 28.18
CA THR A 264 -6.56 6.78 27.62
C THR A 264 -7.43 7.44 26.55
N VAL A 265 -7.54 6.80 25.39
CA VAL A 265 -8.46 7.25 24.32
C VAL A 265 -9.42 6.12 23.97
N THR A 266 -10.60 6.49 23.49
CA THR A 266 -11.60 5.55 22.99
C THR A 266 -11.54 5.53 21.46
N VAL A 267 -11.49 4.34 20.87
CA VAL A 267 -11.55 4.14 19.42
C VAL A 267 -12.89 3.54 19.05
N VAL A 268 -13.59 4.15 18.10
CA VAL A 268 -14.93 3.74 17.65
C VAL A 268 -14.90 3.42 16.17
N TRP A 269 -15.33 2.21 15.81
CA TRP A 269 -15.43 1.72 14.43
C TRP A 269 -16.87 1.82 13.95
N ILE A 270 -17.10 2.52 12.84
CA ILE A 270 -18.42 2.84 12.31
C ILE A 270 -18.51 2.35 10.86
N ASP A 271 -19.51 1.51 10.59
CA ASP A 271 -19.76 0.96 9.26
C ASP A 271 -20.43 1.99 8.31
N PRO A 272 -20.54 1.70 7.00
CA PRO A 272 -21.10 2.63 6.01
C PRO A 272 -22.59 2.97 6.20
N THR A 273 -23.28 2.28 7.12
CA THR A 273 -24.68 2.50 7.48
C THR A 273 -24.85 3.00 8.91
N ASN A 274 -23.77 3.51 9.51
CA ASN A 274 -23.73 4.06 10.87
C ASN A 274 -23.95 3.03 12.00
N VAL A 275 -23.70 1.75 11.73
CA VAL A 275 -23.62 0.72 12.78
C VAL A 275 -22.26 0.82 13.46
N ILE A 276 -22.24 0.94 14.79
CA ILE A 276 -21.01 0.89 15.58
C ILE A 276 -20.57 -0.57 15.66
N ALA A 277 -19.49 -0.91 14.95
CA ALA A 277 -18.98 -2.26 14.82
C ALA A 277 -18.14 -2.69 16.03
N ALA A 278 -17.35 -1.77 16.58
CA ALA A 278 -16.52 -1.99 17.76
C ALA A 278 -16.26 -0.67 18.49
N THR A 279 -16.12 -0.74 19.81
CA THR A 279 -15.52 0.33 20.62
C THR A 279 -14.59 -0.28 21.66
N TYR A 280 -13.47 0.37 21.91
CA TYR A 280 -12.50 -0.04 22.93
C TYR A 280 -11.64 1.13 23.36
N ASP A 281 -11.22 1.10 24.61
CA ASP A 281 -10.26 2.05 25.17
C ASP A 281 -8.84 1.50 25.03
N ILE A 282 -7.90 2.39 24.72
CA ILE A 282 -6.47 2.08 24.67
C ILE A 282 -5.70 3.02 25.60
N LEU A 283 -4.86 2.43 26.46
CA LEU A 283 -3.90 3.17 27.27
C LEU A 283 -2.67 3.49 26.42
N ILE A 284 -2.33 4.77 26.33
CA ILE A 284 -1.17 5.26 25.59
C ILE A 284 -0.10 5.72 26.58
N ASP A 285 0.94 4.91 26.71
CA ASP A 285 2.10 5.22 27.55
C ASP A 285 2.84 6.48 27.10
N ALA A 286 3.59 7.07 28.03
CA ALA A 286 4.27 8.34 27.82
C ALA A 286 5.31 8.32 26.69
N SER A 287 5.96 7.17 26.49
CA SER A 287 6.95 6.92 25.45
C SER A 287 6.40 6.19 24.24
N ALA A 288 5.10 5.87 24.20
CA ALA A 288 4.49 5.20 23.06
C ALA A 288 4.52 6.11 21.83
N GLU A 289 5.08 5.61 20.73
CA GLU A 289 5.09 6.30 19.43
C GLU A 289 4.02 5.74 18.49
N TYR A 290 3.71 4.44 18.61
CA TYR A 290 2.74 3.73 17.79
C TYR A 290 1.92 2.77 18.66
N THR A 291 0.62 2.75 18.42
CA THR A 291 -0.28 1.69 18.88
C THR A 291 -1.02 1.10 17.70
N HIS A 292 -1.37 -0.18 17.77
CA HIS A 292 -2.20 -0.82 16.76
C HIS A 292 -3.06 -1.89 17.42
N TYR A 293 -4.24 -2.13 16.85
CA TYR A 293 -5.13 -3.18 17.31
C TYR A 293 -5.95 -3.73 16.14
N ARG A 294 -6.22 -5.03 16.18
CA ARG A 294 -7.09 -5.75 15.26
C ARG A 294 -8.39 -6.10 15.99
N PRO A 295 -9.49 -5.37 15.78
CA PRO A 295 -10.76 -5.77 16.35
C PRO A 295 -11.25 -7.08 15.71
N PRO A 296 -11.81 -8.03 16.47
CA PRO A 296 -12.33 -9.29 15.95
C PRO A 296 -13.72 -9.07 15.33
N LEU A 297 -13.77 -8.40 14.19
CA LEU A 297 -15.03 -8.11 13.49
C LEU A 297 -15.51 -9.33 12.71
N ASN A 298 -16.77 -9.71 12.91
CA ASN A 298 -17.43 -10.73 12.11
C ASN A 298 -17.46 -10.34 10.63
N GLN A 299 -17.15 -11.31 9.78
CA GLN A 299 -17.12 -11.15 8.33
C GLN A 299 -18.43 -11.64 7.67
N PRO A 300 -18.72 -11.19 6.43
CA PRO A 300 -18.01 -10.16 5.69
C PRO A 300 -18.28 -8.75 6.23
N LEU A 301 -17.30 -7.86 6.12
CA LEU A 301 -17.47 -6.43 6.36
C LEU A 301 -18.39 -5.83 5.29
N ARG A 302 -19.38 -5.03 5.70
CA ARG A 302 -20.25 -4.33 4.76
C ARG A 302 -19.43 -3.43 3.82
N PRO A 303 -19.58 -3.56 2.48
CA PRO A 303 -18.89 -2.69 1.56
C PRO A 303 -19.34 -1.22 1.69
N GLY A 304 -18.39 -0.32 1.46
CA GLY A 304 -18.57 1.12 1.56
C GLY A 304 -17.44 1.81 2.32
N VAL A 305 -17.61 3.11 2.55
CA VAL A 305 -16.64 3.92 3.27
C VAL A 305 -16.91 3.83 4.77
N TRP A 306 -16.00 3.20 5.50
CA TRP A 306 -16.01 3.08 6.94
C TRP A 306 -15.39 4.32 7.59
N THR A 307 -15.79 4.60 8.82
CA THR A 307 -15.25 5.72 9.61
C THR A 307 -14.74 5.24 10.95
N ILE A 308 -13.53 5.66 11.31
CA ILE A 308 -12.94 5.44 12.63
C ILE A 308 -12.84 6.77 13.34
N ARG A 309 -13.34 6.84 14.57
CA ARG A 309 -13.22 8.02 15.42
C ARG A 309 -12.34 7.71 16.63
N VAL A 310 -11.45 8.64 16.95
CA VAL A 310 -10.69 8.65 18.19
C VAL A 310 -11.26 9.73 19.09
N LEU A 311 -11.60 9.35 20.33
CA LEU A 311 -12.22 10.22 21.32
C LEU A 311 -11.34 10.29 22.57
N HIS A 312 -11.39 11.42 23.27
CA HIS A 312 -10.79 11.59 24.59
C HIS A 312 -11.87 12.13 25.52
N HIS A 313 -12.19 11.39 26.59
CA HIS A 313 -13.33 11.69 27.48
C HIS A 313 -14.62 12.01 26.70
N TRP A 314 -14.98 11.15 25.74
CA TRP A 314 -16.16 11.31 24.86
C TRP A 314 -16.13 12.52 23.92
N SER A 315 -15.07 13.32 23.92
CA SER A 315 -14.88 14.43 22.99
C SER A 315 -14.11 13.98 21.75
N PRO A 316 -14.58 14.27 20.52
CA PRO A 316 -13.87 13.92 19.29
C PRO A 316 -12.47 14.54 19.22
N VAL A 317 -11.47 13.72 18.88
CA VAL A 317 -10.08 14.14 18.66
C VAL A 317 -9.76 14.14 17.17
N ALA A 318 -10.05 13.03 16.50
CA ALA A 318 -9.81 12.88 15.07
C ALA A 318 -10.72 11.80 14.49
N GLU A 319 -10.89 11.82 13.18
CA GLU A 319 -11.47 10.72 12.41
C GLU A 319 -10.60 10.37 11.21
N THR A 320 -10.67 9.11 10.79
CA THR A 320 -10.12 8.64 9.52
C THR A 320 -11.13 7.75 8.83
N ARG A 321 -11.00 7.59 7.51
CA ARG A 321 -11.90 6.78 6.70
C ARG A 321 -11.11 5.80 5.85
N PHE A 322 -11.69 4.64 5.63
CA PHE A 322 -11.14 3.59 4.77
C PHE A 322 -12.24 2.92 3.95
N LEU A 323 -11.87 2.28 2.85
CA LEU A 323 -12.78 1.63 1.94
C LEU A 323 -12.76 0.12 2.14
N ILE A 324 -13.93 -0.48 2.30
CA ILE A 324 -14.15 -1.89 2.00
C ILE A 324 -14.86 -1.93 0.65
N SER A 325 -14.14 -2.31 -0.40
CA SER A 325 -14.69 -2.31 -1.77
C SER A 325 -15.56 -3.55 -1.97
N PRO A 326 -16.75 -3.44 -2.61
CA PRO A 326 -17.45 -4.62 -3.09
C PRO A 326 -16.61 -5.29 -4.20
N LEU A 327 -16.69 -6.61 -4.32
CA LEU A 327 -15.92 -7.37 -5.30
C LEU A 327 -16.70 -7.47 -6.61
N ALA A 328 -16.11 -7.02 -7.73
CA ALA A 328 -16.66 -7.25 -9.06
C ALA A 328 -16.28 -8.62 -9.62
N TYR A 329 -15.25 -9.24 -9.05
CA TYR A 329 -14.72 -10.53 -9.45
C TYR A 329 -14.69 -11.49 -8.25
N MET A 330 -14.90 -12.77 -8.52
CA MET A 330 -14.69 -13.86 -7.56
C MET A 330 -14.03 -15.02 -8.27
N LYS A 331 -12.93 -15.53 -7.72
CA LYS A 331 -12.06 -16.51 -8.40
C LYS A 331 -11.68 -16.02 -9.80
N HIS A 332 -11.37 -14.72 -9.90
CA HIS A 332 -10.92 -14.04 -11.12
C HIS A 332 -11.94 -14.02 -12.27
N GLN A 333 -13.21 -14.34 -11.99
CA GLN A 333 -14.32 -14.28 -12.95
C GLN A 333 -15.37 -13.27 -12.48
N PRO A 334 -16.17 -12.68 -13.38
CA PRO A 334 -17.25 -11.78 -12.99
C PRO A 334 -18.15 -12.42 -11.92
N ILE A 335 -18.36 -11.70 -10.82
CA ILE A 335 -19.08 -12.24 -9.65
C ILE A 335 -20.54 -12.57 -10.00
N ARG A 336 -21.04 -13.68 -9.44
CA ARG A 336 -22.42 -14.13 -9.61
C ARG A 336 -23.32 -13.57 -8.52
N GLN A 337 -24.61 -13.46 -8.83
CA GLN A 337 -25.60 -12.90 -7.90
C GLN A 337 -25.64 -13.63 -6.55
N GLU A 338 -25.52 -14.96 -6.56
CA GLU A 338 -25.49 -15.78 -5.33
C GLU A 338 -24.34 -15.44 -4.38
N ASP A 339 -23.20 -15.01 -4.94
CA ASP A 339 -22.01 -14.65 -4.19
C ASP A 339 -22.03 -13.20 -3.74
N THR A 340 -22.59 -12.29 -4.55
CA THR A 340 -22.76 -10.87 -4.16
C THR A 340 -23.60 -10.74 -2.89
N LEU A 341 -24.71 -11.50 -2.79
CA LEU A 341 -25.56 -11.50 -1.59
C LEU A 341 -24.82 -11.95 -0.33
N LYS A 342 -23.91 -12.92 -0.46
CA LYS A 342 -23.11 -13.43 0.65
C LYS A 342 -22.04 -12.43 1.06
N LEU A 343 -21.35 -11.81 0.10
CA LEU A 343 -20.17 -10.98 0.35
C LEU A 343 -20.50 -9.49 0.60
N HIS A 344 -21.58 -8.96 0.03
CA HIS A 344 -21.86 -7.52 0.03
C HIS A 344 -22.92 -7.07 1.03
N ASN A 345 -23.59 -8.00 1.73
CA ASN A 345 -24.70 -7.65 2.64
C ASN A 345 -24.26 -7.36 4.09
N GLY A 346 -22.97 -7.50 4.39
CA GLY A 346 -22.41 -7.41 5.74
C GLY A 346 -22.62 -8.69 6.56
N PRO A 347 -22.27 -8.70 7.86
CA PRO A 347 -22.32 -9.89 8.69
C PRO A 347 -23.77 -10.27 9.01
N ALA A 348 -23.97 -11.54 9.36
CA ALA A 348 -25.27 -12.03 9.81
C ALA A 348 -25.84 -11.17 10.95
N LYS A 349 -27.14 -10.85 10.87
CA LYS A 349 -27.85 -10.01 11.84
C LYS A 349 -27.28 -8.59 12.02
N ASN A 350 -26.41 -8.11 11.13
CA ASN A 350 -25.69 -6.83 11.26
C ASN A 350 -24.84 -6.74 12.55
N SER A 351 -24.39 -7.87 13.09
CA SER A 351 -23.61 -7.92 14.33
C SER A 351 -22.15 -8.19 14.03
N TYR A 352 -21.29 -7.18 14.20
CA TYR A 352 -19.84 -7.31 14.00
C TYR A 352 -19.14 -7.94 15.21
N MET A 353 -19.76 -7.89 16.40
CA MET A 353 -19.25 -8.52 17.62
C MET A 353 -20.43 -9.15 18.39
N GLU A 354 -20.13 -9.98 19.40
CA GLU A 354 -21.15 -10.47 20.33
C GLU A 354 -21.77 -9.34 21.17
N GLN A 355 -20.95 -8.34 21.53
CA GLN A 355 -21.39 -7.14 22.23
C GLN A 355 -22.05 -6.16 21.26
N SER A 356 -23.22 -5.64 21.64
CA SER A 356 -23.92 -4.59 20.89
C SER A 356 -23.57 -3.19 21.44
N PHE A 357 -23.42 -2.23 20.52
CA PHE A 357 -23.06 -0.85 20.84
C PHE A 357 -24.14 0.18 20.45
N HIS A 358 -25.36 -0.26 20.11
CA HIS A 358 -26.45 0.62 19.68
C HIS A 358 -26.80 1.74 20.69
N GLY A 359 -26.59 1.50 21.99
CA GLY A 359 -26.80 2.51 23.03
C GLY A 359 -25.86 3.72 22.93
N LEU A 360 -24.75 3.62 22.20
CA LEU A 360 -23.79 4.71 22.02
C LEU A 360 -24.15 5.63 20.84
N ASN A 361 -25.06 5.22 19.95
CA ASN A 361 -25.45 6.02 18.79
C ASN A 361 -25.96 7.44 19.17
N PRO A 362 -26.88 7.60 20.15
CA PRO A 362 -27.31 8.93 20.59
C PRO A 362 -26.19 9.74 21.25
N VAL A 363 -25.32 9.07 22.01
CA VAL A 363 -24.21 9.71 22.75
C VAL A 363 -23.17 10.28 21.79
N LEU A 364 -22.85 9.54 20.73
CA LEU A 364 -21.83 9.92 19.75
C LEU A 364 -22.39 10.70 18.55
N ASN A 365 -23.69 11.02 18.57
CA ASN A 365 -24.42 11.67 17.49
C ASN A 365 -24.22 10.95 16.14
N ILE A 366 -24.46 9.63 16.14
CA ILE A 366 -24.35 8.75 14.97
C ILE A 366 -25.76 8.24 14.61
N PRO A 367 -26.57 9.04 13.88
CA PRO A 367 -27.92 8.63 13.51
C PRO A 367 -27.87 7.51 12.46
N VAL A 368 -28.61 6.43 12.70
CA VAL A 368 -28.82 5.39 11.68
C VAL A 368 -29.98 5.80 10.79
N HIS A 369 -29.71 5.99 9.50
CA HIS A 369 -30.74 6.34 8.52
C HIS A 369 -31.25 5.08 7.83
N LEU A 370 -32.55 4.79 7.99
CA LEU A 370 -33.20 3.63 7.35
C LEU A 370 -32.98 3.58 5.84
N GLY A 371 -33.03 4.73 5.15
CA GLY A 371 -32.78 4.82 3.72
C GLY A 371 -31.38 4.36 3.29
N GLN A 372 -30.35 4.59 4.12
CA GLN A 372 -28.99 4.10 3.84
C GLN A 372 -28.90 2.59 3.98
N VAL A 373 -29.58 2.03 4.98
CA VAL A 373 -29.65 0.57 5.20
C VAL A 373 -30.38 -0.12 4.04
N GLU A 374 -31.50 0.45 3.59
CA GLU A 374 -32.23 -0.06 2.43
C GLU A 374 -31.41 0.02 1.14
N GLN A 375 -30.72 1.14 0.92
CA GLN A 375 -29.83 1.29 -0.24
C GLN A 375 -28.68 0.28 -0.21
N ALA A 376 -28.08 0.03 0.96
CA ALA A 376 -27.03 -0.97 1.11
C ALA A 376 -27.53 -2.39 0.75
N LYS A 377 -28.75 -2.75 1.17
CA LYS A 377 -29.38 -4.04 0.80
C LYS A 377 -29.64 -4.13 -0.70
N ARG A 378 -30.07 -3.03 -1.35
CA ARG A 378 -30.25 -2.98 -2.81
C ARG A 378 -28.92 -3.10 -3.55
N ASN A 379 -27.86 -2.49 -3.04
CA ASN A 379 -26.53 -2.58 -3.63
C ASN A 379 -25.92 -3.98 -3.49
N ALA A 380 -26.25 -4.71 -2.42
CA ALA A 380 -25.72 -6.04 -2.14
C ALA A 380 -26.08 -7.12 -3.19
N VAL A 381 -27.09 -6.87 -4.03
CA VAL A 381 -27.52 -7.79 -5.11
C VAL A 381 -27.03 -7.39 -6.49
N LEU A 382 -26.34 -6.25 -6.62
CA LEU A 382 -25.90 -5.74 -7.92
C LEU A 382 -24.84 -6.65 -8.53
N THR A 383 -24.92 -6.83 -9.84
CA THR A 383 -23.93 -7.54 -10.67
C THR A 383 -23.65 -6.76 -11.95
N GLY A 384 -22.59 -7.15 -12.68
CA GLY A 384 -22.25 -6.57 -13.98
C GLY A 384 -22.03 -5.04 -13.93
N PRO A 385 -22.45 -4.30 -14.98
CA PRO A 385 -22.18 -2.86 -15.07
C PRO A 385 -22.74 -2.02 -13.91
N ALA A 386 -23.85 -2.44 -13.29
CA ALA A 386 -24.43 -1.72 -12.16
C ALA A 386 -23.56 -1.88 -10.89
N LEU A 387 -22.96 -3.06 -10.69
CA LEU A 387 -21.99 -3.29 -9.63
C LEU A 387 -20.69 -2.52 -9.89
N GLU A 388 -20.18 -2.54 -11.12
CA GLU A 388 -18.99 -1.78 -11.50
C GLU A 388 -19.18 -0.27 -11.25
N HIS A 389 -20.34 0.28 -11.57
CA HIS A 389 -20.65 1.67 -11.28
C HIS A 389 -20.65 1.98 -9.77
N TRP A 390 -21.17 1.05 -8.94
CA TRP A 390 -21.12 1.19 -7.49
C TRP A 390 -19.68 1.12 -6.95
N VAL A 391 -18.87 0.18 -7.46
CA VAL A 391 -17.43 0.09 -7.16
C VAL A 391 -16.73 1.40 -7.51
N ASP A 392 -16.91 1.89 -8.74
CA ASP A 392 -16.26 3.09 -9.25
C ASP A 392 -16.63 4.33 -8.43
N GLY A 393 -17.90 4.45 -8.00
CA GLY A 393 -18.35 5.53 -7.12
C GLY A 393 -17.69 5.49 -5.74
N LEU A 394 -17.56 4.30 -5.14
CA LEU A 394 -16.88 4.14 -3.84
C LEU A 394 -15.36 4.34 -3.93
N VAL A 395 -14.73 3.79 -4.95
CA VAL A 395 -13.30 3.97 -5.21
C VAL A 395 -13.02 5.45 -5.50
N GLY A 396 -13.82 6.13 -6.32
CA GLY A 396 -13.69 7.56 -6.61
C GLY A 396 -13.92 8.49 -5.41
N ALA A 397 -14.60 8.03 -4.36
CA ALA A 397 -14.74 8.76 -3.11
C ALA A 397 -13.43 8.76 -2.28
N MET A 398 -12.54 7.81 -2.53
CA MET A 398 -11.32 7.56 -1.74
C MET A 398 -10.03 7.68 -2.56
N TRP A 399 -10.15 7.69 -3.88
CA TRP A 399 -9.07 7.76 -4.85
C TRP A 399 -9.39 8.79 -5.93
N GLU A 400 -8.37 9.27 -6.61
CA GLU A 400 -8.52 10.10 -7.80
C GLU A 400 -7.47 9.77 -8.85
N ALA A 401 -7.82 9.89 -10.13
CA ALA A 401 -6.84 9.81 -11.21
C ALA A 401 -6.05 11.12 -11.22
N GLY A 402 -4.76 11.03 -10.87
CA GLY A 402 -3.82 12.15 -10.92
C GLY A 402 -3.53 12.53 -12.36
N ASP A 403 -3.24 11.55 -13.22
CA ASP A 403 -3.05 11.75 -14.65
C ASP A 403 -3.19 10.45 -15.47
N VAL A 404 -3.22 10.58 -16.79
CA VAL A 404 -3.23 9.46 -17.73
C VAL A 404 -2.34 9.79 -18.93
N CYS A 405 -1.57 8.80 -19.39
CA CYS A 405 -0.66 8.95 -20.52
C CYS A 405 -0.81 7.78 -21.49
N SER A 406 -0.35 7.97 -22.72
CA SER A 406 -0.29 6.92 -23.74
C SER A 406 1.13 6.42 -23.96
N THR A 407 1.28 5.10 -24.14
CA THR A 407 2.58 4.49 -24.44
C THR A 407 2.95 4.61 -25.92
N SER A 408 2.04 5.10 -26.78
CA SER A 408 2.12 4.98 -28.25
C SER A 408 3.32 5.67 -28.92
N MET A 409 4.13 6.46 -28.20
CA MET A 409 5.39 7.00 -28.75
C MET A 409 6.54 6.00 -28.79
N THR A 410 6.40 4.79 -28.24
CA THR A 410 7.31 3.68 -28.49
C THR A 410 6.91 2.93 -29.76
N GLY A 411 7.09 3.57 -30.93
CA GLY A 411 7.07 2.89 -32.24
C GLY A 411 5.72 2.69 -32.95
N GLY A 412 4.65 3.41 -32.59
CA GLY A 412 3.33 3.33 -33.26
C GLY A 412 2.73 4.70 -33.66
N PRO A 413 1.60 4.74 -34.39
CA PRO A 413 0.86 5.97 -34.60
C PRO A 413 0.47 6.58 -33.24
N GLY A 414 0.61 7.91 -33.12
CA GLY A 414 0.29 8.64 -31.88
C GLY A 414 -1.14 8.40 -31.40
N THR A 415 -1.38 8.59 -30.10
CA THR A 415 -2.72 8.55 -29.50
C THR A 415 -3.66 9.52 -30.23
N SER A 416 -4.91 9.10 -30.39
CA SER A 416 -5.93 9.90 -31.06
C SER A 416 -6.49 11.00 -30.15
N CYS A 417 -6.25 10.92 -28.84
CA CYS A 417 -6.66 11.92 -27.86
C CYS A 417 -5.66 13.09 -27.85
N PRO A 418 -6.04 14.30 -28.31
CA PRO A 418 -5.10 15.40 -28.54
C PRO A 418 -4.46 15.97 -27.27
N VAL A 419 -5.09 15.78 -26.11
CA VAL A 419 -4.62 16.28 -24.81
C VAL A 419 -3.76 15.25 -24.05
N MET A 420 -3.63 14.03 -24.57
CA MET A 420 -2.94 12.94 -23.91
C MET A 420 -1.42 13.04 -24.12
N GLN A 421 -0.66 13.06 -23.02
CA GLN A 421 0.80 13.08 -23.08
C GLN A 421 1.38 11.68 -23.33
N ALA A 422 2.60 11.64 -23.88
CA ALA A 422 3.36 10.39 -24.00
C ALA A 422 3.95 10.01 -22.64
N CYS A 423 3.77 8.75 -22.22
CA CYS A 423 4.21 8.27 -20.90
C CYS A 423 5.69 8.53 -20.61
N ALA A 424 6.58 8.29 -21.59
CA ALA A 424 8.02 8.52 -21.47
C ALA A 424 8.42 10.00 -21.26
N LYS A 425 7.50 10.95 -21.48
CA LYS A 425 7.73 12.39 -21.24
C LYS A 425 7.16 12.89 -19.91
N THR A 426 6.44 12.03 -19.19
CA THR A 426 5.89 12.38 -17.88
C THR A 426 6.94 12.15 -16.78
N PRO A 427 6.84 12.83 -15.63
CA PRO A 427 7.75 12.61 -14.50
C PRO A 427 7.35 11.44 -13.59
N TRP A 428 6.16 10.86 -13.79
CA TRP A 428 5.54 9.91 -12.88
C TRP A 428 5.39 8.50 -13.46
N SER A 429 5.35 8.36 -14.79
CA SER A 429 5.12 7.07 -15.44
C SER A 429 6.24 6.07 -15.15
N SER A 430 5.90 4.79 -15.10
CA SER A 430 6.90 3.71 -15.04
C SER A 430 7.80 3.66 -16.28
N LEU A 431 7.37 4.30 -17.38
CA LEU A 431 8.12 4.43 -18.64
C LEU A 431 8.95 5.72 -18.72
N SER A 432 8.91 6.56 -17.68
CA SER A 432 9.74 7.75 -17.59
C SER A 432 11.23 7.38 -17.40
N PRO A 433 12.17 8.25 -17.81
CA PRO A 433 13.59 7.96 -17.61
C PRO A 433 13.95 7.82 -16.13
N ASP A 434 14.56 6.69 -15.77
CA ASP A 434 15.09 6.43 -14.42
C ASP A 434 16.58 6.06 -14.44
N PRO A 435 17.49 7.03 -14.69
CA PRO A 435 18.91 6.72 -14.91
C PRO A 435 19.61 6.04 -13.73
N LYS A 436 19.14 6.24 -12.49
CA LYS A 436 19.75 5.61 -11.29
C LYS A 436 19.57 4.09 -11.25
N SER A 437 18.61 3.53 -12.00
CA SER A 437 18.31 2.09 -12.03
C SER A 437 18.61 1.45 -13.39
N GLN A 438 18.97 2.26 -14.39
CA GLN A 438 19.30 1.78 -15.73
C GLN A 438 20.73 1.27 -15.79
N LEU A 439 20.90 0.04 -16.31
CA LEU A 439 22.22 -0.51 -16.57
C LEU A 439 22.70 -0.05 -17.96
N VAL A 440 23.83 0.64 -17.99
CA VAL A 440 24.50 1.08 -19.22
C VAL A 440 25.72 0.19 -19.52
N PRO A 441 26.24 0.19 -20.77
CA PRO A 441 27.52 -0.44 -21.07
C PRO A 441 28.65 0.13 -20.17
N PRO A 442 29.64 -0.68 -19.78
CA PRO A 442 30.72 -0.22 -18.93
C PRO A 442 31.50 0.95 -19.55
N HIS A 443 31.89 1.90 -18.70
CA HIS A 443 32.81 2.98 -19.03
C HIS A 443 34.24 2.45 -19.22
N ALA A 444 35.16 3.33 -19.63
CA ALA A 444 36.56 2.97 -19.89
C ALA A 444 37.32 2.43 -18.66
N ASP A 445 36.84 2.75 -17.46
CA ASP A 445 37.35 2.26 -16.17
C ASP A 445 36.74 0.90 -15.74
N GLY A 446 35.81 0.35 -16.53
CA GLY A 446 35.13 -0.92 -16.26
C GLY A 446 33.91 -0.81 -15.34
N HIS A 447 33.50 0.39 -14.93
CA HIS A 447 32.32 0.61 -14.09
C HIS A 447 31.08 0.99 -14.90
N ILE A 448 29.90 0.77 -14.31
CA ILE A 448 28.58 1.11 -14.90
C ILE A 448 27.87 2.24 -14.14
N ARG A 449 28.47 2.69 -13.04
CA ARG A 449 28.02 3.77 -12.16
C ARG A 449 29.05 4.87 -12.21
#